data_AF-A0AAV9SL80-F1
#
_entry.id   AF-A0AAV9SL80-F1
#
_cell.length_a   1.000
_cell.length_b   1.000
_cell.length_c   1.000
_cell.angle_alpha   90.00
_cell.angle_beta   90.00
_cell.angle_gamma   90.00
#
_symmetry.space_group_name_H-M   'P 1'
#
loop_
_entity.id
_entity.type
_entity.pdbx_description
1 polymer ?
#
loop_
_entity_poly.entity_id
_entity_poly.type
_entity_poly.pdbx_seq_one_letter_code
_entity_poly.pdbx_strand_id
1 'polypeptide(L)' 'MVVDLRNTPPPYTTLTILNNTVSAVDHFRFLGTTISEDLRWSSHIDTVRMKARRD' A
#
# COMPACT_ATOMS: atom_id res chain seq x y z
N MET A 1 -3.66 19.60 -9.13
CA MET A 1 -3.99 19.47 -7.70
C MET A 1 -2.68 19.23 -6.95
N VAL A 2 -2.27 20.14 -6.07
CA VAL A 2 -1.05 19.96 -5.27
C VAL A 2 -1.49 19.44 -3.90
N VAL A 3 -1.03 18.26 -3.51
CA VAL A 3 -1.33 17.65 -2.21
C VAL A 3 -0.17 18.00 -1.27
N ASP A 4 -0.48 18.68 -0.17
CA ASP A 4 0.50 19.02 0.87
C ASP A 4 0.75 17.79 1.75
N LEU A 5 2.00 17.31 1.80
CA LEU A 5 2.44 16.10 2.50
C LEU A 5 3.03 16.40 3.88
N ARG A 6 2.63 17.49 4.55
CA ARG A 6 3.10 17.82 5.90
C ARG A 6 2.52 16.87 6.97
N ASN A 7 3.03 15.64 6.95
CA ASN A 7 3.70 14.87 7.99
C ASN A 7 3.25 15.07 9.44
N THR A 8 2.09 14.53 9.78
CA THR A 8 1.91 13.70 10.98
C THR A 8 0.91 12.61 10.62
N PRO A 9 1.27 11.30 10.67
CA PRO A 9 0.27 10.26 10.51
C PRO A 9 -0.77 10.45 11.62
N PRO A 10 -2.08 10.57 11.29
CA PRO A 10 -3.12 10.56 12.30
C PRO A 10 -2.94 9.30 13.16
N PRO A 11 -3.21 9.33 14.48
CA PRO A 11 -3.27 8.11 15.27
C PRO A 11 -4.24 7.17 14.55
N TYR A 12 -3.75 6.00 14.11
CA TYR A 12 -4.48 5.09 13.24
C TYR A 12 -5.88 4.85 13.80
N THR A 13 -6.89 5.46 13.16
CA THR A 13 -8.29 5.22 13.53
C THR A 13 -8.59 3.76 13.24
N THR A 14 -9.14 3.05 14.21
CA THR A 14 -9.54 1.64 14.06
C THR A 14 -10.40 1.48 12.81
N LEU A 15 -9.86 0.82 11.79
CA LEU A 15 -10.58 0.54 10.55
C LEU A 15 -11.58 -0.57 10.83
N THR A 16 -12.86 -0.33 10.52
CA THR A 16 -13.90 -1.36 10.61
C THR A 16 -14.47 -1.63 9.23
N ILE A 17 -14.40 -2.88 8.77
CA ILE A 17 -15.05 -3.34 7.53
C ILE A 17 -16.21 -4.24 7.94
N LEU A 18 -17.43 -3.90 7.53
CA LEU A 18 -18.64 -4.68 7.87
C LEU A 18 -18.79 -4.94 9.38
N ASN A 19 -18.50 -3.94 10.21
CA ASN A 19 -18.45 -4.00 11.68
C ASN A 19 -17.37 -4.92 12.28
N ASN A 20 -16.49 -5.50 11.45
CA ASN A 20 -15.30 -6.20 11.93
C ASN A 20 -14.13 -5.25 12.00
N THR A 21 -13.44 -5.25 13.14
CA THR A 21 -12.19 -4.52 13.32
C THR A 21 -11.10 -5.13 12.43
N VAL A 22 -10.43 -4.28 11.66
CA VAL A 22 -9.30 -4.63 10.81
C VAL A 22 -8.03 -4.13 11.49
N SER A 23 -7.12 -5.05 11.78
CA SER A 23 -5.77 -4.72 12.27
C SER A 23 -4.89 -4.30 11.10
N ALA A 24 -4.18 -3.18 11.24
CA ALA A 24 -3.07 -2.85 10.34
C ALA A 24 -1.92 -3.86 10.57
N VAL A 25 -1.26 -4.27 9.49
CA VAL A 25 -0.10 -5.17 9.53
C VAL A 25 0.96 -4.65 8.56
N ASP A 26 2.24 -4.81 8.94
CA ASP A 26 3.37 -4.28 8.15
C ASP A 26 3.44 -4.89 6.74
N HIS A 27 3.02 -6.15 6.59
CA HIS A 27 2.97 -6.84 5.31
C HIS A 27 1.94 -7.97 5.30
N PHE A 28 1.39 -8.26 4.12
CA PHE A 28 0.44 -9.34 3.89
C PHE A 28 0.72 -10.04 2.57
N ARG A 29 0.73 -11.38 2.59
CA ARG A 29 0.89 -12.18 1.36
C ARG A 29 -0.47 -12.56 0.79
N PHE A 30 -0.74 -12.13 -0.43
CA PHE A 30 -1.95 -12.42 -1.17
C PHE A 30 -1.63 -12.91 -2.58
N LEU A 31 -2.20 -14.05 -2.98
CA LEU A 31 -2.01 -14.66 -4.30
C LEU A 31 -0.53 -14.75 -4.72
N GLY A 32 0.34 -15.13 -3.79
CA GLY A 32 1.78 -15.25 -4.02
C GLY A 32 2.56 -13.92 -4.00
N THR A 33 1.88 -12.78 -3.95
CA THR A 33 2.48 -11.44 -3.88
C THR A 33 2.49 -10.93 -2.43
N THR A 34 3.56 -10.26 -2.03
CA THR A 34 3.62 -9.59 -0.71
C THR A 34 3.28 -8.12 -0.89
N ILE A 35 2.28 -7.65 -0.15
CA ILE A 35 1.83 -6.25 -0.07
C ILE A 35 2.33 -5.70 1.26
N SER A 36 3.28 -4.77 1.23
CA SER A 36 3.77 -4.08 2.44
C SER A 36 2.91 -2.86 2.75
N GLU A 37 2.88 -2.39 3.99
CA GLU A 37 2.20 -1.14 4.37
C GLU A 37 2.86 0.08 3.72
N ASP A 38 4.19 0.04 3.56
CA ASP A 38 5.02 1.17 3.13
C ASP A 38 5.12 1.33 1.60
N LEU A 39 4.10 0.91 0.84
CA LEU A 39 4.12 0.94 -0.63
C LEU A 39 4.65 2.27 -1.17
N ARG A 40 5.80 2.21 -1.84
CA ARG A 40 6.42 3.38 -2.48
C ARG A 40 6.24 3.32 -3.98
N TRP A 41 5.86 4.45 -4.56
CA TRP A 41 5.92 4.65 -6.00
C TRP A 41 7.38 4.72 -6.45
N SER A 42 7.74 3.94 -7.47
CA SER A 42 8.98 4.14 -8.20
C SER A 42 8.71 5.06 -9.40
N SER A 43 9.61 6.01 -9.66
CA SER A 43 9.54 6.88 -10.86
C SER A 43 9.85 6.13 -12.16
N HIS A 44 10.42 4.93 -12.06
CA HIS A 44 10.81 4.11 -13.20
C HIS A 44 9.70 3.10 -13.53
N ILE A 45 8.80 3.51 -14.43
CA ILE A 45 7.70 2.66 -14.93
C ILE A 45 8.24 1.40 -15.66
N ASP A 46 9.50 1.41 -16.10
CA ASP A 46 10.12 0.28 -16.77
C ASP A 46 10.13 -0.99 -15.92
N THR A 47 10.28 -0.87 -14.60
CA THR A 47 10.21 -2.01 -13.68
C THR A 47 8.81 -2.64 -13.67
N VAL A 48 7.77 -1.80 -13.67
CA VAL A 48 6.37 -2.24 -13.77
C VAL A 48 6.12 -2.86 -15.13
N ARG A 49 6.59 -2.22 -16.21
CA ARG A 49 6.44 -2.69 -17.59
C ARG A 49 7.16 -4.03 -17.83
N MET A 50 8.35 -4.22 -17.27
CA MET A 50 9.09 -5.48 -17.35
C MET A 50 8.38 -6.60 -16.61
N LYS A 51 7.81 -6.32 -15.43
CA LYS A 51 7.04 -7.31 -14.67
C LYS A 51 5.75 -7.70 -15.39
N ALA A 52 5.03 -6.73 -15.95
CA ALA A 52 3.78 -6.96 -16.68
C ALA A 52 3.97 -7.63 -18.07
N ARG A 53 5.16 -7.55 -18.67
CA ARG A 53 5.46 -8.22 -19.95
C ARG A 53 5.77 -9.71 -19.81
N ARG A 54 6.00 -10.20 -18.58
CA ARG A 54 6.37 -11.61 -18.31
C ARG A 54 5.18 -12.48 -17.89
N ASP A 55 3.95 -11.97 -17.99
CA ASP A 55 2.71 -12.72 -17.85
C ASP A 55 2.08 -13.02 -19.22
#